data_AF-A0A8T5LGN6-F1
#
_entry.id   AF-A0A8T5LGN6-F1
#
_cell.length_a   1.000
_cell.length_b   1.000
_cell.length_c   1.000
_cell.angle_alpha   90.00
_cell.angle_beta   90.00
_cell.angle_gamma   90.00
#
_symmetry.space_group_name_H-M   'P 1'
#
loop_
_entity.id
_entity.type
_entity.pdbx_description
1 polymer ?
#
loop_
_entity_poly.entity_id
_entity_poly.type
_entity_poly.pdbx_seq_one_letter_code
_entity_poly.pdbx_strand_id
1 'polypeptide(L)'
;MKATILSFRRGRHTQTTNQFLLELPGVDTRALASQFIGRRVLWQSTAGKKIYGKITQTHGNSGIVRARFSKGLPGTAITNKIEIIEKETKKATKEKK
;
A
#
# COMPACT_ATOMS: atom_id res chain seq x y z
N MET A 1 -7.38 7.79 -1.95
CA MET A 1 -7.23 7.63 -0.48
C MET A 1 -5.76 7.77 -0.10
N LYS A 2 -5.43 8.42 1.02
CA LYS A 2 -4.03 8.56 1.49
C LYS A 2 -3.74 7.55 2.59
N ALA A 3 -2.52 7.04 2.65
CA ALA A 3 -2.04 6.10 3.66
C ALA A 3 -0.66 6.53 4.15
N THR A 4 -0.27 6.13 5.35
CA THR A 4 1.01 6.50 5.96
C THR A 4 1.98 5.33 5.87
N ILE A 5 3.21 5.57 5.42
CA ILE A 5 4.26 4.54 5.46
C ILE A 5 4.79 4.44 6.89
N LEU A 6 4.57 3.29 7.54
CA LEU A 6 5.05 3.05 8.90
C LEU A 6 6.53 2.65 8.92
N SER A 7 6.88 1.61 8.19
CA SER A 7 8.23 1.05 8.18
C SER A 7 8.43 0.07 7.02
N PHE A 8 9.68 -0.32 6.78
CA PHE A 8 9.98 -1.52 6.01
C PHE A 8 9.52 -2.76 6.76
N ARG A 9 9.18 -3.81 6.02
CA ARG A 9 9.14 -5.13 6.62
C ARG A 9 10.54 -5.49 7.07
N ARG A 10 10.69 -5.76 8.36
CA ARG A 10 11.97 -6.08 8.99
C ARG A 10 11.81 -7.25 9.96
N GLY A 11 12.85 -8.04 10.09
CA GLY A 11 13.08 -8.93 11.23
C GLY A 11 13.96 -8.24 12.26
N ARG A 12 14.43 -9.02 13.26
CA ARG A 12 15.34 -8.51 14.30
C ARG A 12 16.64 -7.93 13.73
N HIS A 13 17.21 -8.58 12.71
CA HIS A 13 18.49 -8.20 12.10
C HIS A 13 18.41 -7.99 10.57
N THR A 14 17.25 -8.20 9.96
CA THR A 14 17.08 -8.13 8.49
C THR A 14 16.05 -7.09 8.11
N GLN A 15 16.25 -6.41 6.98
CA GLN A 15 15.28 -5.48 6.41
C GLN A 15 15.02 -5.84 4.96
N THR A 16 13.75 -5.97 4.58
CA THR A 16 13.34 -6.15 3.19
C THR A 16 12.92 -4.81 2.61
N THR A 17 13.79 -4.22 1.80
CA THR A 17 13.68 -2.84 1.28
C THR A 17 12.60 -2.66 0.20
N ASN A 18 12.08 -3.76 -0.35
CA ASN A 18 11.04 -3.75 -1.37
C ASN A 18 9.62 -3.88 -0.81
N GLN A 19 9.47 -4.12 0.50
CA GLN A 19 8.19 -4.33 1.17
C GLN A 19 8.00 -3.33 2.31
N PHE A 20 6.86 -2.66 2.30
CA PHE A 20 6.52 -1.61 3.26
C PHE A 20 5.22 -1.94 3.98
N LEU A 21 5.13 -1.52 5.23
CA LEU A 21 3.90 -1.50 6.01
C LEU A 21 3.24 -0.13 5.81
N LEU A 22 1.97 -0.15 5.44
CA LEU A 22 1.15 1.03 5.25
C LEU A 22 0.00 0.99 6.26
N GLU A 23 -0.16 2.11 6.95
CA GLU A 23 -1.32 2.38 7.78
C GLU A 23 -2.40 3.07 6.96
N LEU A 24 -3.61 2.56 7.06
CA LEU A 24 -4.79 3.09 6.39
C LEU A 24 -5.62 3.84 7.42
N PRO A 25 -5.92 5.14 7.21
CA PRO A 25 -6.76 5.88 8.15
C PRO A 25 -8.18 5.29 8.19
N GLY A 26 -8.69 5.01 9.39
CA GLY A 26 -10.04 4.47 9.61
C GLY A 26 -10.20 2.97 9.30
N VAL A 27 -9.10 2.24 9.17
CA VAL A 27 -9.11 0.79 8.96
C VAL A 27 -8.38 0.12 10.11
N ASP A 28 -9.14 -0.32 11.12
CA ASP A 28 -8.58 -0.92 12.34
C ASP A 28 -8.64 -2.44 12.33
N THR A 29 -9.40 -3.04 11.41
CA THR A 29 -9.62 -4.49 11.35
C THR A 29 -8.99 -5.12 10.11
N ARG A 30 -8.54 -6.37 10.27
CA ARG A 30 -8.03 -7.21 9.16
C ARG A 30 -9.05 -7.38 8.04
N ALA A 31 -10.34 -7.48 8.35
CA ALA A 31 -11.40 -7.67 7.39
C ALA A 31 -11.52 -6.46 6.43
N LEU A 32 -11.53 -5.25 6.99
CA LEU A 32 -11.56 -4.00 6.22
C LEU A 32 -10.28 -3.84 5.39
N ALA A 33 -9.12 -4.11 5.99
CA ALA A 33 -7.83 -4.02 5.30
C ALA A 33 -7.72 -4.99 4.10
N SER A 34 -8.41 -6.13 4.16
CA SER A 34 -8.40 -7.13 3.07
C SER A 34 -9.05 -6.62 1.78
N GLN A 35 -9.96 -5.64 1.86
CA GLN A 35 -10.58 -5.00 0.70
C GLN A 35 -9.60 -4.14 -0.12
N PHE A 36 -8.45 -3.80 0.47
CA PHE A 36 -7.40 -3.01 -0.20
C PHE A 36 -6.37 -3.88 -0.89
N ILE A 37 -6.45 -5.21 -0.76
CA ILE A 37 -5.54 -6.14 -1.41
C ILE A 37 -5.63 -6.00 -2.94
N GLY A 38 -4.47 -5.88 -3.57
CA GLY A 38 -4.33 -5.77 -5.01
C GLY A 38 -4.52 -4.38 -5.59
N ARG A 39 -4.84 -3.36 -4.77
CA ARG A 39 -4.86 -1.95 -5.22
C ARG A 39 -3.44 -1.46 -5.51
N ARG A 40 -3.32 -0.50 -6.42
CA ARG A 40 -2.04 0.14 -6.75
C ARG A 40 -1.77 1.26 -5.76
N VAL A 41 -0.50 1.46 -5.44
CA VAL A 41 -0.04 2.57 -4.60
C VAL A 41 0.95 3.41 -5.36
N LEU A 42 0.91 4.71 -5.14
CA LEU A 42 1.79 5.69 -5.73
C LEU A 42 2.47 6.49 -4.63
N TRP A 43 3.79 6.38 -4.59
CA TRP A 43 4.63 7.25 -3.80
C TRP A 43 5.20 8.37 -4.67
N GLN A 44 5.15 9.60 -4.17
CA GLN A 44 5.73 10.77 -4.81
C GLN A 44 6.85 11.31 -3.94
N SER A 45 8.04 11.42 -4.53
CA SER A 45 9.16 12.13 -3.90
C SER A 45 8.96 13.63 -3.97
N THR A 46 9.56 14.37 -3.04
CA THR A 46 9.66 15.84 -3.08
C THR A 46 10.27 16.34 -4.39
N ALA A 47 11.15 15.55 -5.02
CA ALA A 47 11.76 15.85 -6.32
C ALA A 47 10.91 15.44 -7.53
N GLY A 48 9.63 15.08 -7.35
CA GLY A 48 8.70 14.74 -8.43
C GLY A 48 8.82 13.29 -8.97
N LYS A 49 9.71 12.46 -8.41
CA LYS A 49 9.81 11.04 -8.80
C LYS A 49 8.57 10.26 -8.34
N LYS A 50 7.91 9.58 -9.28
CA LYS A 50 6.74 8.74 -9.04
C LYS A 50 7.14 7.27 -9.02
N ILE A 51 6.90 6.60 -7.90
CA ILE A 51 7.18 5.16 -7.74
C ILE A 51 5.87 4.43 -7.48
N TYR A 52 5.59 3.44 -8.33
CA TYR A 52 4.40 2.62 -8.22
C TYR A 52 4.69 1.33 -7.45
N GLY A 53 3.68 0.91 -6.69
CA GLY A 53 3.66 -0.38 -6.01
C GLY A 53 2.27 -0.99 -6.04
N LYS A 54 2.15 -2.14 -5.38
CA LYS A 54 0.90 -2.88 -5.22
C LYS A 54 0.75 -3.35 -3.78
N ILE A 55 -0.47 -3.23 -3.25
CA ILE A 55 -0.81 -3.84 -1.95
C ILE A 55 -0.93 -5.35 -2.17
N THR A 56 -0.14 -6.14 -1.45
CA THR A 56 -0.09 -7.59 -1.63
C THR A 56 -0.93 -8.33 -0.58
N GLN A 57 -0.77 -7.98 0.70
CA GLN A 57 -1.35 -8.72 1.81
C GLN A 57 -1.63 -7.79 2.99
N THR A 58 -2.54 -8.18 3.87
CA THR A 58 -2.73 -7.54 5.18
C THR A 58 -1.62 -7.97 6.14
N HIS A 59 -1.28 -7.10 7.09
CA HIS A 59 -0.24 -7.31 8.09
C HIS A 59 -0.83 -7.23 9.51
N GLY A 60 -0.75 -8.32 10.26
CA GLY A 60 -1.35 -8.40 11.60
C GLY A 60 -2.87 -8.25 11.59
N ASN A 61 -3.39 -7.77 12.72
CA ASN A 61 -4.83 -7.62 12.96
C ASN A 61 -5.30 -6.15 13.02
N SER A 62 -4.39 -5.19 13.21
CA SER A 62 -4.66 -3.75 13.36
C SER A 62 -4.92 -3.01 12.04
N GLY A 63 -5.41 -3.70 11.01
CA GLY A 63 -5.75 -3.08 9.73
C GLY A 63 -4.58 -2.55 8.88
N ILE A 64 -3.33 -2.87 9.24
CA ILE A 64 -2.13 -2.52 8.48
C ILE A 64 -2.06 -3.37 7.20
N VAL A 65 -1.58 -2.79 6.10
CA VAL A 65 -1.38 -3.50 4.82
C VAL A 65 0.08 -3.48 4.39
N ARG A 66 0.48 -4.52 3.66
CA ARG A 66 1.80 -4.64 3.04
C ARG A 66 1.73 -4.22 1.58
N ALA A 67 2.60 -3.29 1.20
CA ALA A 67 2.82 -2.91 -0.19
C ALA A 67 4.20 -3.37 -0.68
N ARG A 68 4.24 -3.86 -1.92
CA ARG A 68 5.48 -4.22 -2.62
C ARG A 68 5.75 -3.23 -3.75
N PHE A 69 6.96 -2.70 -3.80
CA PHE A 69 7.46 -1.84 -4.86
C PHE A 69 8.55 -2.56 -5.66
N SER A 70 8.63 -2.30 -6.96
CA SER A 70 9.61 -3.00 -7.82
C SER A 70 11.05 -2.66 -7.46
N LYS A 71 11.36 -1.38 -7.24
CA LYS A 71 12.71 -0.88 -6.91
C LYS A 71 12.89 -0.54 -5.42
N GLY A 72 11.86 -0.72 -4.60
CA GLY A 72 11.82 -0.22 -3.22
C GLY A 72 11.69 1.31 -3.16
N LEU A 73 11.58 1.84 -1.94
CA LEU A 73 11.59 3.28 -1.66
C LEU A 73 12.82 3.62 -0.80
N PRO A 74 13.34 4.86 -0.88
CA PRO A 74 14.39 5.30 0.02
C PRO A 74 13.91 5.29 1.48
N GLY A 75 14.83 5.13 2.44
CA GLY A 75 14.50 5.13 3.88
C GLY A 75 13.83 6.42 4.35
N THR A 76 14.10 7.54 3.69
CA THR A 76 13.45 8.85 3.90
C THR A 76 11.94 8.83 3.60
N ALA A 77 11.42 7.79 2.95
CA ALA A 77 10.00 7.65 2.66
C ALA A 77 9.18 7.19 3.88
N ILE A 78 9.82 6.77 4.97
CA ILE A 78 9.14 6.44 6.22
C ILE A 78 8.41 7.68 6.76
N THR A 79 7.22 7.51 7.32
CA THR A 79 6.32 8.58 7.81
C THR A 79 5.67 9.43 6.69
N ASN A 80 6.09 9.28 5.44
CA ASN A 80 5.47 10.01 4.34
C ASN A 80 4.12 9.39 3.95
N LYS A 81 3.27 10.24 3.36
CA LYS A 81 1.97 9.85 2.83
C LYS A 81 2.14 9.23 1.45
N ILE A 82 1.35 8.20 1.19
CA ILE A 82 1.25 7.51 -0.08
C ILE A 82 -0.19 7.55 -0.57
N GLU A 83 -0.37 7.55 -1.89
CA GLU A 83 -1.69 7.55 -2.51
C GLU A 83 -2.06 6.13 -2.93
N ILE A 84 -3.24 5.68 -2.49
CA ILE A 84 -3.84 4.44 -2.97
C ILE A 84 -4.70 4.80 -4.17
N ILE A 85 -4.31 4.25 -5.31
CA ILE A 85 -5.06 4.33 -6.55
C ILE A 85 -6.09 3.21 -6.50
N GLU A 86 -7.36 3.58 -6.60
CA GLU A 86 -8.43 2.61 -6.70
C GLU A 86 -8.29 1.80 -7.99
N LYS A 87 -8.66 0.53 -7.94
CA LYS A 87 -8.89 -0.18 -9.19
C LYS A 87 -10.09 0.47 -9.84
N GLU A 88 -9.97 0.84 -11.11
CA GLU A 88 -11.13 0.94 -11.98
C GLU A 88 -11.84 -0.41 -11.90
N THR A 89 -12.96 -0.45 -11.16
CA THR A 89 -13.92 -1.51 -11.33
C THR A 89 -14.38 -1.37 -12.77
N LYS A 90 -13.95 -2.29 -13.65
CA LYS A 90 -14.68 -2.53 -14.89
C LYS A 90 -16.09 -2.88 -14.43
N LYS A 91 -16.99 -1.90 -14.39
CA LYS A 91 -18.42 -2.10 -14.21
C LYS A 91 -18.78 -3.15 -15.25
N ALA A 92 -19.16 -4.33 -14.79
CA ALA A 92 -19.68 -5.36 -15.65
C ALA A 92 -21.00 -4.82 -16.21
N THR A 93 -20.95 -4.26 -17.42
CA THR A 93 -22.14 -4.05 -18.23
C THR A 93 -22.66 -5.43 -18.59
N LYS A 94 -23.54 -5.99 -17.75
CA LYS A 94 -24.48 -7.04 -18.14
C LYS A 94 -25.86 -6.40 -18.22
N GLU A 95 -26.07 -5.66 -19.30
CA GLU A 95 -27.42 -5.34 -19.76
C GLU A 95 -27.66 -6.06 -21.09
N LYS A 96 -28.81 -6.72 -21.15
CA LYS A 96 -29.54 -7.22 -22.32
C LYS A 96 -29.05 -8.52 -22.97
N LYS A 97 -29.73 -9.61 -22.61
CA LYS A 97 -30.45 -10.41 -23.59
C LYS A 97 -31.79 -10.83 -23.00
#